data_AF-A0A935HZJ4-F1
#
_entry.id   AF-A0A935HZJ4-F1
#
_cell.length_a   1.000
_cell.length_b   1.000
_cell.length_c   1.000
_cell.angle_alpha   90.00
_cell.angle_beta   90.00
_cell.angle_gamma   90.00
#
_symmetry.space_group_name_H-M   'P 1'
#
loop_
_entity.id
_entity.type
_entity.pdbx_description
1 polymer ?
#
loop_
_entity_poly.entity_id
_entity_poly.type
_entity_poly.pdbx_seq_one_letter_code
_entity_poly.pdbx_strand_id
1 'polypeptide(L)'
;MYYNFSDNAGKAFGNNLKLLTSDPFTIYGIYSGDVNQDGIIDASDLSETDNDAFNGLSGYVRTDVSGDDFVDAADMSIVDNNAFNSVSVVRP
;
A
#
# COMPACT_ATOMS: atom_id res chain seq x y z
N MET A 1 -10.70 13.93 25.04
CA MET A 1 -9.49 14.00 24.20
C MET A 1 -9.52 12.80 23.29
N TYR A 2 -9.52 13.00 21.97
CA TYR A 2 -9.60 11.91 20.99
C TYR A 2 -8.23 11.67 20.36
N TYR A 3 -7.86 10.41 20.16
CA TYR A 3 -6.63 10.06 19.46
C TYR A 3 -6.81 10.28 17.95
N ASN A 4 -5.83 10.90 17.31
CA ASN A 4 -5.85 11.21 15.88
C ASN A 4 -4.63 10.56 15.21
N PHE A 5 -4.84 9.83 14.11
CA PHE A 5 -3.77 9.22 13.31
C PHE A 5 -3.29 10.11 12.15
N SER A 6 -3.95 11.25 11.90
CA SER A 6 -3.69 12.07 10.71
C SER A 6 -2.59 13.12 10.88
N ASP A 7 -2.07 13.37 12.09
CA ASP A 7 -1.17 14.49 12.36
C ASP A 7 0.31 14.10 12.56
N ASN A 8 0.61 12.82 12.81
CA ASN A 8 1.98 12.34 13.01
C ASN A 8 2.11 10.83 12.75
N ALA A 9 3.17 10.39 12.06
CA ALA A 9 3.41 8.97 11.80
C ALA A 9 3.57 8.12 13.07
N GLY A 10 4.14 8.69 14.14
CA GLY A 10 4.30 8.04 15.43
C GLY A 10 3.00 7.86 16.22
N LYS A 11 1.86 8.19 15.61
CA LYS A 11 0.56 7.78 16.12
C LYS A 11 0.25 6.32 15.82
N ALA A 12 0.90 5.72 14.82
CA ALA A 12 0.86 4.28 14.61
C ALA A 12 2.06 3.59 15.29
N PHE A 13 1.87 2.34 15.67
CA PHE A 13 2.96 1.51 16.18
C PHE A 13 4.09 1.43 15.15
N GLY A 14 5.35 1.55 15.59
CA GLY A 14 6.51 1.49 14.71
C GLY A 14 6.72 2.69 13.77
N ASN A 15 5.96 3.78 13.92
CA ASN A 15 5.93 4.90 12.95
C ASN A 15 5.57 4.46 11.53
N ASN A 16 4.72 3.43 11.39
CA ASN A 16 4.46 2.76 10.11
C ASN A 16 3.41 3.47 9.22
N LEU A 17 3.45 4.80 9.16
CA LEU A 17 2.59 5.60 8.28
C LEU A 17 3.45 6.45 7.33
N LYS A 18 2.99 6.59 6.09
CA LYS A 18 3.64 7.42 5.07
C LYS A 18 3.00 8.80 5.00
N LEU A 19 3.79 9.87 5.09
CA LEU A 19 3.31 11.22 4.79
C LEU A 19 2.99 11.32 3.29
N LEU A 20 1.74 11.62 2.96
CA LEU A 20 1.26 11.77 1.57
C LEU A 20 1.30 13.23 1.12
N THR A 21 0.79 14.13 1.95
CA THR A 21 0.88 15.58 1.75
C THR A 21 0.88 16.29 3.09
N SER A 22 1.45 17.50 3.10
CA SER A 22 1.39 18.44 4.23
C SER A 22 0.69 19.76 3.88
N ASP A 23 0.18 19.90 2.65
CA ASP A 23 -0.45 21.11 2.12
C ASP A 23 -1.76 20.74 1.38
N PRO A 24 -2.92 21.34 1.72
CA PRO A 24 -3.17 22.29 2.82
C PRO A 24 -3.25 21.64 4.21
N PHE A 25 -3.33 20.31 4.28
CA PHE A 25 -3.42 19.56 5.52
C PHE A 25 -2.41 18.43 5.53
N THR A 26 -1.98 18.03 6.72
CA THR A 26 -1.18 16.83 6.89
C THR A 26 -2.06 15.60 6.73
N ILE A 27 -1.70 14.74 5.77
CA ILE A 27 -2.37 13.48 5.50
C ILE A 27 -1.32 12.38 5.51
N TYR A 28 -1.56 11.37 6.33
CA TYR A 28 -0.80 10.13 6.37
C TYR A 28 -1.61 8.99 5.76
N GLY A 29 -0.94 8.11 5.03
CA GLY A 29 -1.48 6.89 4.45
C GLY A 29 -0.82 5.64 5.02
N ILE A 30 -1.51 4.52 4.85
CA ILE A 30 -0.97 3.17 5.06
C ILE A 30 -0.47 2.66 3.71
N TYR A 31 0.61 1.88 3.74
CA TYR A 31 1.13 1.25 2.53
C TYR A 31 0.15 0.21 1.99
N SER A 32 -0.05 0.23 0.67
CA SER A 32 -0.76 -0.82 -0.07
C SER A 32 0.25 -1.76 -0.74
N GLY A 33 -0.17 -2.95 -1.14
CA GLY A 33 0.65 -3.87 -1.92
C GLY A 33 1.06 -5.18 -1.26
N ASP A 34 0.71 -5.42 0.01
CA ASP A 34 0.76 -6.75 0.63
C ASP A 34 -0.52 -7.50 0.23
N VAL A 35 -0.55 -7.95 -1.02
CA VAL A 35 -1.76 -8.52 -1.64
C VAL A 35 -2.00 -9.95 -1.15
N ASN A 36 -0.94 -10.66 -0.79
CA ASN A 36 -0.99 -12.05 -0.30
C ASN A 36 -1.17 -12.14 1.24
N GLN A 37 -1.06 -11.00 1.94
CA GLN A 37 -1.26 -10.84 3.38
C GLN A 37 -0.26 -11.61 4.25
N ASP A 38 0.98 -11.77 3.81
CA ASP A 38 2.04 -12.40 4.59
C ASP A 38 2.79 -11.43 5.53
N GLY A 39 2.52 -10.13 5.40
CA GLY A 39 3.08 -9.08 6.22
C GLY A 39 4.34 -8.45 5.66
N ILE A 40 4.76 -8.80 4.44
CA ILE A 40 5.90 -8.24 3.73
C ILE A 40 5.43 -7.89 2.33
N ILE A 41 5.77 -6.69 1.83
CA ILE A 41 5.56 -6.39 0.41
C ILE A 41 6.81 -6.84 -0.33
N ASP A 42 6.70 -7.85 -1.18
CA ASP A 42 7.84 -8.40 -1.92
C ASP A 42 7.52 -8.86 -3.35
N ALA A 43 8.44 -9.62 -3.95
CA ALA A 43 8.32 -10.11 -5.32
C ALA A 43 7.14 -11.08 -5.53
N SER A 44 6.64 -11.72 -4.48
CA SER A 44 5.48 -12.59 -4.55
C SER A 44 4.19 -11.79 -4.73
N ASP A 45 4.04 -10.65 -4.03
CA ASP A 45 2.94 -9.71 -4.28
C ASP A 45 3.00 -9.14 -5.69
N LEU A 46 4.19 -8.73 -6.13
CA LEU A 46 4.38 -8.20 -7.47
C LEU A 46 4.01 -9.24 -8.54
N SER A 47 4.35 -10.51 -8.31
CA SER A 47 3.98 -11.59 -9.23
C SER A 47 2.48 -11.82 -9.30
N GLU A 48 1.75 -11.67 -8.20
CA GLU A 48 0.29 -11.79 -8.19
C GLU A 48 -0.36 -10.62 -8.93
N THR A 49 0.09 -9.39 -8.68
CA THR A 49 -0.39 -8.19 -9.38
C THR A 49 -0.07 -8.21 -10.87
N ASP A 50 1.13 -8.63 -11.28
CA ASP A 50 1.53 -8.74 -12.69
C ASP A 50 0.68 -9.78 -13.45
N ASN A 51 0.40 -10.93 -12.83
CA ASN A 51 -0.46 -11.95 -13.42
C ASN A 51 -1.90 -11.43 -13.63
N ASP A 52 -2.45 -10.71 -12.66
CA ASP A 52 -3.80 -10.16 -12.75
C ASP A 52 -3.88 -8.98 -13.74
N ALA A 53 -2.82 -8.17 -13.82
CA ALA A 53 -2.68 -7.13 -14.84
C ALA A 53 -2.60 -7.72 -16.26
N PHE A 54 -1.83 -8.80 -16.44
CA PHE A 54 -1.77 -9.52 -17.72
C PHE A 54 -3.13 -10.09 -18.13
N ASN A 55 -3.93 -10.55 -17.17
CA ASN A 55 -5.29 -11.03 -17.40
C ASN A 55 -6.33 -9.90 -17.58
N GLY A 56 -5.96 -8.64 -17.35
CA GLY A 56 -6.84 -7.48 -17.46
C GLY A 56 -8.00 -7.52 -16.49
N LEU A 57 -7.77 -7.95 -15.25
CA LEU A 57 -8.81 -7.98 -14.23
C LEU A 57 -9.28 -6.57 -13.87
N SER A 58 -10.56 -6.45 -13.49
CA SER A 58 -11.19 -5.18 -13.12
C SER A 58 -12.29 -5.38 -12.08
N GLY A 59 -12.68 -4.30 -11.42
CA GLY A 59 -13.62 -4.26 -10.30
C GLY A 59 -12.94 -4.55 -8.97
N TYR A 60 -13.69 -5.10 -8.01
CA TYR A 60 -13.16 -5.37 -6.67
C TYR A 60 -12.25 -6.60 -6.65
N VAL A 61 -10.97 -6.37 -6.94
CA VAL A 61 -9.91 -7.39 -6.96
C VAL A 61 -8.80 -6.93 -6.02
N ARG A 62 -8.25 -7.84 -5.20
CA ARG A 62 -7.26 -7.48 -4.18
C ARG A 62 -5.92 -6.93 -4.73
N THR A 63 -5.64 -7.18 -6.01
CA THR A 63 -4.45 -6.72 -6.74
C THR A 63 -4.63 -5.34 -7.37
N ASP A 64 -5.85 -4.78 -7.38
CA ASP A 64 -6.09 -3.35 -7.62
C ASP A 64 -5.76 -2.58 -6.32
N VAL A 65 -4.48 -2.24 -6.19
CA VAL A 65 -3.92 -1.57 -5.00
C VAL A 65 -4.00 -0.04 -5.12
N SER A 66 -4.29 0.47 -6.32
CA SER A 66 -4.57 1.86 -6.62
C SER A 66 -6.03 2.25 -6.29
N GLY A 67 -6.94 1.28 -6.37
CA GLY A 67 -8.37 1.43 -6.15
C GLY A 67 -9.10 2.13 -7.29
N ASP A 68 -8.62 1.99 -8.53
CA ASP A 68 -9.18 2.66 -9.72
C ASP A 68 -10.05 1.75 -10.61
N ASP A 69 -10.42 0.57 -10.11
CA ASP A 69 -11.20 -0.50 -10.74
C ASP A 69 -10.46 -1.29 -11.82
N PHE A 70 -9.17 -1.07 -12.07
CA PHE A 70 -8.37 -1.82 -13.05
C PHE A 70 -7.07 -2.32 -12.42
N VAL A 71 -6.70 -3.57 -12.69
CA VAL A 71 -5.36 -4.06 -12.34
C VAL A 71 -4.43 -3.76 -13.51
N ASP A 72 -3.49 -2.84 -13.33
CA ASP A 72 -2.58 -2.42 -14.40
C ASP A 72 -1.15 -2.04 -13.93
N ALA A 73 -0.41 -1.31 -14.78
CA ALA A 73 0.95 -0.90 -14.50
C ALA A 73 1.08 0.07 -13.31
N ALA A 74 0.03 0.82 -12.98
CA ALA A 74 0.00 1.66 -11.79
C ALA A 74 0.09 0.81 -10.52
N ASP A 75 -0.68 -0.28 -10.45
CA ASP A 75 -0.64 -1.23 -9.33
C ASP A 75 0.73 -1.88 -9.17
N MET A 76 1.28 -2.40 -10.27
CA MET A 76 2.63 -2.99 -10.28
C MET A 76 3.68 -1.99 -9.79
N SER A 77 3.57 -0.72 -10.19
CA SER A 77 4.52 0.32 -9.75
C SER A 77 4.41 0.62 -8.26
N ILE A 78 3.23 0.52 -7.67
CA ILE A 78 3.04 0.71 -6.22
C ILE A 78 3.68 -0.45 -5.45
N VAL A 79 3.40 -1.69 -5.88
CA VAL A 79 3.94 -2.90 -5.24
C VAL A 79 5.47 -2.95 -5.37
N ASP A 80 6.02 -2.73 -6.56
CA ASP A 80 7.46 -2.76 -6.82
C ASP A 80 8.21 -1.70 -6.00
N ASN A 81 7.69 -0.46 -5.94
CA ASN A 81 8.30 0.59 -5.13
C ASN A 81 8.26 0.26 -3.64
N ASN A 82 7.19 -0.33 -3.14
CA ASN A 82 7.08 -0.71 -1.73
C ASN A 82 7.97 -1.92 -1.39
N ALA A 83 8.10 -2.88 -2.30
CA ALA A 83 9.03 -4.00 -2.19
C ALA A 83 10.49 -3.53 -2.18
N PHE A 84 10.85 -2.62 -3.09
CA PHE A 84 12.18 -1.99 -3.12
C PHE A 84 12.52 -1.30 -1.80
N ASN A 85 11.53 -0.66 -1.16
CA ASN A 85 11.68 -0.01 0.14
C ASN A 85 11.57 -0.97 1.34
N SER A 86 11.42 -2.29 1.12
CA SER A 86 11.29 -3.31 2.17
C SER A 86 10.15 -3.01 3.15
N VAL A 87 9.02 -2.52 2.63
CA VAL A 87 7.83 -2.23 3.44
C VAL A 87 7.29 -3.53 4.02
N SER A 88 7.03 -3.54 5.32
CA SER A 88 6.49 -4.70 6.04
C SER A 88 5.61 -4.24 7.21
N VAL A 89 4.79 -5.16 7.72
CA VAL A 89 3.92 -4.92 8.86
C VAL A 89 4.74 -4.71 10.12
N VAL A 90 4.45 -3.62 10.82
CA VAL A 90 4.95 -3.38 12.18
C VAL A 90 3.77 -3.41 13.15
N ARG A 91 3.75 -4.40 14.04
CA ARG A 91 2.66 -4.64 15.00
C ARG A 91 3.21 -4.83 16.43
N PRO A 92 2.42 -4.52 17.48
CA PRO A 92 2.82 -4.70 18.89
C PRO A 92 3.25 -6.12 19.25
#